data_AF-A0A5J4NB47-F1
#
_entry.id   AF-A0A5J4NB47-F1
#
_cell.length_a   1.000
_cell.length_b   1.000
_cell.length_c   1.000
_cell.angle_alpha   90.00
_cell.angle_beta   90.00
_cell.angle_gamma   90.00
#
_symmetry.space_group_name_H-M   'P 1'
#
loop_
_entity.id
_entity.type
_entity.pdbx_description
1 polymer ?
#
loop_
_entity_poly.entity_id
_entity_poly.type
_entity_poly.pdbx_seq_one_letter_code
_entity_poly.pdbx_strand_id
1 'polypeptide(L)'
;MRIYSTDPHLKSYLSIIQDKPFYPVISDSNGIVLSMPPIINGEHSRVSVHTHNLFIEATGTDFHKTSLVLDTLVAMFSEYCDVTYSAEPVEVIQHDGSRHIFPRLEYREEVVSVDYVNRLLGTQFSASEVVALLNRMGLITTSATDNGRSKPDMELGKKSSGSAICKS
;
A
#
# COMPACT_ATOMS: atom_id res chain seq x y z
N MET A 1 -5.86 -24.43 20.48
CA MET A 1 -4.72 -23.49 20.66
C MET A 1 -4.11 -23.47 22.07
N ARG A 2 -4.23 -24.52 22.88
CA ARG A 2 -3.81 -24.53 24.30
C ARG A 2 -2.29 -24.41 24.52
N ILE A 3 -1.48 -24.72 23.50
CA ILE A 3 -0.02 -24.66 23.57
C ILE A 3 0.48 -23.19 23.55
N TYR A 4 -0.25 -22.29 22.89
CA TYR A 4 0.11 -20.87 22.81
C TYR A 4 -0.54 -20.00 23.89
N SER A 5 -1.42 -20.55 24.74
CA SER A 5 -2.17 -19.75 25.72
C SER A 5 -1.31 -19.18 26.86
N THR A 6 -0.10 -19.71 27.02
CA THR A 6 0.89 -19.24 28.00
C THR A 6 1.93 -18.32 27.39
N ASP A 7 1.96 -18.18 26.06
CA ASP A 7 2.90 -17.31 25.36
C ASP A 7 2.49 -15.84 25.56
N PRO A 8 3.35 -14.98 26.13
CA PRO A 8 3.00 -13.60 26.45
C PRO A 8 2.72 -12.75 25.21
N HIS A 9 3.32 -13.08 24.05
CA HIS A 9 3.17 -12.31 22.82
C HIS A 9 1.96 -12.79 22.01
N LEU A 10 1.74 -14.11 21.93
CA LEU A 10 0.68 -14.67 21.08
C LEU A 10 -0.69 -14.72 21.75
N LYS A 11 -0.74 -14.83 23.09
CA LYS A 11 -1.99 -15.05 23.84
C LYS A 11 -3.09 -14.03 23.53
N SER A 12 -2.74 -12.76 23.33
CA SER A 12 -3.69 -11.68 23.01
C SER A 12 -4.35 -11.86 21.64
N TYR A 13 -3.70 -12.54 20.70
CA TYR A 13 -4.19 -12.72 19.33
C TYR A 13 -5.00 -14.01 19.15
N LEU A 14 -4.82 -15.01 20.03
CA LEU A 14 -5.51 -16.30 19.91
C LEU A 14 -7.04 -16.14 19.89
N SER A 15 -7.59 -15.22 20.69
CA SER A 15 -9.04 -14.97 20.76
C SER A 15 -9.67 -14.49 19.45
N ILE A 16 -8.86 -14.07 18.47
CA ILE A 16 -9.38 -13.62 17.16
C ILE A 16 -10.01 -14.80 16.41
N ILE A 17 -9.42 -15.99 16.48
CA ILE A 17 -9.84 -17.15 15.68
C ILE A 17 -10.08 -18.43 16.49
N GLN A 18 -9.72 -18.50 17.79
CA GLN A 18 -9.79 -19.73 18.58
C GLN A 18 -11.19 -20.40 18.61
N ASP A 19 -12.26 -19.60 18.59
CA ASP A 19 -13.65 -20.06 18.73
C ASP A 19 -14.33 -20.24 17.36
N LYS A 20 -13.59 -20.09 16.26
CA LYS A 20 -14.11 -20.21 14.89
C LYS A 20 -14.03 -21.65 14.41
N PRO A 21 -14.96 -22.11 13.55
CA PRO A 21 -14.94 -23.47 13.02
C PRO A 21 -13.81 -23.70 12.01
N PHE A 22 -13.31 -22.64 11.37
CA PHE A 22 -12.25 -22.69 10.37
C PHE A 22 -11.16 -21.66 10.70
N TYR A 23 -9.93 -22.01 10.35
CA TYR A 23 -8.72 -21.24 10.64
C TYR A 23 -8.10 -20.85 9.30
N PRO A 24 -7.77 -19.58 9.06
CA PRO A 24 -7.13 -19.19 7.81
C PRO A 24 -5.70 -19.72 7.79
N VAL A 25 -5.33 -20.32 6.66
CA VAL A 25 -4.01 -20.91 6.42
C VAL A 25 -3.57 -20.50 5.03
N ILE A 26 -2.30 -20.11 4.92
CA ILE A 26 -1.67 -19.81 3.64
C ILE A 26 -0.65 -20.91 3.39
N SER A 27 -0.75 -21.56 2.23
CA SER A 27 0.12 -22.66 1.82
C SER A 27 0.61 -22.47 0.39
N ASP A 28 1.78 -23.01 0.10
CA ASP A 28 2.31 -23.07 -1.26
C ASP A 28 1.69 -24.22 -2.09
N SER A 29 2.12 -24.35 -3.35
CA SER A 29 1.69 -25.42 -4.25
C SER A 29 2.16 -26.82 -3.83
N ASN A 30 3.17 -26.93 -2.96
CA ASN A 30 3.64 -28.18 -2.39
C ASN A 30 2.86 -28.58 -1.12
N GLY A 31 1.91 -27.75 -0.68
CA GLY A 31 1.13 -27.95 0.54
C GLY A 31 1.88 -27.56 1.83
N ILE A 32 3.00 -26.84 1.72
CA ILE A 32 3.76 -26.35 2.87
C ILE A 32 3.08 -25.09 3.41
N VAL A 33 2.80 -25.09 4.72
CA VAL A 33 2.16 -23.95 5.40
C VAL A 33 3.16 -22.81 5.56
N LEU A 34 2.83 -21.65 4.99
CA LEU A 34 3.61 -20.42 5.04
C LEU A 34 3.23 -19.57 6.26
N SER A 35 1.94 -19.50 6.60
CA SER A 35 1.47 -18.76 7.78
C SER A 35 0.07 -19.20 8.19
N MET A 36 -0.26 -18.94 9.46
CA MET A 36 -1.61 -19.02 10.00
C MET A 36 -2.01 -17.63 10.53
N PRO A 37 -2.51 -16.74 9.65
CA PRO A 37 -2.94 -15.42 10.06
C PRO A 37 -4.04 -15.48 11.14
N PRO A 38 -4.14 -14.51 12.06
CA PRO A 38 -3.20 -13.44 12.38
C PRO A 38 -2.19 -13.84 13.46
N ILE A 39 -1.91 -15.14 13.64
CA ILE A 39 -1.23 -15.65 14.83
C ILE A 39 0.28 -15.79 14.62
N ILE A 40 0.69 -16.58 13.63
CA ILE A 40 2.09 -16.96 13.49
C ILE A 40 2.45 -17.26 12.04
N ASN A 41 3.67 -16.92 11.66
CA ASN A 41 4.27 -17.30 10.38
C ASN A 41 5.00 -18.64 10.51
N GLY A 42 5.08 -19.38 9.42
CA GLY A 42 5.80 -20.64 9.34
C GLY A 42 7.32 -20.43 9.40
N GLU A 43 8.03 -21.41 9.96
CA GLU A 43 9.51 -21.39 9.97
C GLU A 43 10.09 -21.51 8.56
N HIS A 44 9.38 -22.20 7.65
CA HIS A 44 9.82 -22.39 6.27
C HIS A 44 9.94 -21.09 5.47
N SER A 45 9.03 -20.13 5.72
CA SER A 45 8.99 -18.82 5.07
C SER A 45 9.68 -17.72 5.89
N ARG A 46 10.51 -18.08 6.87
CA ARG A 46 11.14 -17.11 7.77
C ARG A 46 12.11 -16.21 7.02
N VAL A 47 11.85 -14.91 7.08
CA VAL A 47 12.74 -13.87 6.53
C VAL A 47 13.99 -13.74 7.40
N SER A 48 15.15 -13.66 6.76
CA SER A 48 16.46 -13.45 7.40
C SER A 48 17.26 -12.37 6.68
N VAL A 49 18.41 -11.97 7.23
CA VAL A 49 19.34 -11.04 6.56
C VAL A 49 19.92 -11.57 5.24
N HIS A 50 19.75 -12.86 4.96
CA HIS A 50 20.19 -13.50 3.72
C HIS A 50 19.05 -13.68 2.70
N THR A 51 17.83 -13.26 3.04
CA THR A 51 16.67 -13.35 2.14
C THR A 51 16.81 -12.33 1.02
N HIS A 52 16.76 -12.81 -0.24
CA HIS A 52 16.88 -11.96 -1.43
C HIS A 52 15.53 -11.48 -1.96
N ASN A 53 14.56 -12.40 -2.07
CA ASN A 53 13.23 -12.12 -2.59
C ASN A 53 12.21 -12.22 -1.46
N LEU A 54 11.35 -11.19 -1.35
CA LEU A 54 10.33 -11.11 -0.31
C LEU A 54 8.94 -11.23 -0.94
N PHE A 55 8.20 -12.25 -0.53
CA PHE A 55 6.77 -12.33 -0.77
C PHE A 55 6.03 -11.71 0.41
N ILE A 56 5.10 -10.78 0.13
CA ILE A 56 4.35 -10.05 1.16
C ILE A 56 2.88 -10.35 0.98
N GLU A 57 2.25 -10.91 2.02
CA GLU A 57 0.82 -11.11 2.10
C GLU A 57 0.17 -10.26 3.19
N ALA A 58 -1.04 -9.77 2.93
CA ALA A 58 -1.85 -9.05 3.90
C ALA A 58 -3.26 -9.66 3.95
N THR A 59 -3.60 -10.30 5.07
CA THR A 59 -4.93 -10.88 5.30
C THR A 59 -5.67 -10.08 6.37
N GLY A 60 -6.95 -9.82 6.15
CA GLY A 60 -7.78 -9.06 7.08
C GLY A 60 -9.25 -9.04 6.70
N THR A 61 -10.06 -8.47 7.57
CA THR A 61 -11.52 -8.35 7.36
C THR A 61 -11.90 -7.17 6.48
N ASP A 62 -11.00 -6.19 6.32
CA ASP A 62 -11.23 -4.96 5.58
C ASP A 62 -10.25 -4.92 4.39
N PHE A 63 -10.80 -5.12 3.20
CA PHE A 63 -10.04 -5.22 1.95
C PHE A 63 -9.25 -3.95 1.62
N HIS A 64 -9.83 -2.77 1.89
CA HIS A 64 -9.18 -1.50 1.58
C HIS A 64 -7.98 -1.27 2.51
N LYS A 65 -8.15 -1.57 3.80
CA LYS A 65 -7.04 -1.45 4.76
C LYS A 65 -5.91 -2.41 4.45
N THR A 66 -6.21 -3.66 4.10
CA THR A 66 -5.17 -4.63 3.72
C THR A 66 -4.44 -4.20 2.45
N SER A 67 -5.16 -3.69 1.45
CA SER A 67 -4.54 -3.15 0.24
C SER A 67 -3.62 -1.97 0.55
N LEU A 68 -4.05 -1.03 1.39
CA LEU A 68 -3.24 0.13 1.76
C LEU A 68 -1.98 -0.25 2.54
N VAL A 69 -2.09 -1.22 3.46
CA VAL A 69 -0.93 -1.73 4.22
C VAL A 69 0.07 -2.39 3.27
N LEU A 70 -0.41 -3.19 2.32
CA LEU A 70 0.46 -3.82 1.32
C LEU A 70 1.17 -2.77 0.46
N ASP A 71 0.43 -1.80 -0.08
CA ASP A 71 0.99 -0.71 -0.90
C ASP A 71 2.03 0.10 -0.10
N THR A 72 1.77 0.37 1.18
CA THR A 72 2.69 1.08 2.06
C THR A 72 3.99 0.29 2.30
N LEU A 73 3.89 -0.99 2.63
CA LEU A 73 5.06 -1.84 2.85
C LEU A 73 5.91 -1.94 1.59
N VAL A 74 5.28 -2.17 0.44
CA VAL A 74 6.00 -2.24 -0.83
C VAL A 74 6.67 -0.91 -1.15
N ALA A 75 5.96 0.22 -1.04
CA ALA A 75 6.53 1.53 -1.30
C ALA A 75 7.76 1.81 -0.41
N MET A 76 7.69 1.48 0.88
CA MET A 76 8.80 1.68 1.82
C MET A 76 10.02 0.82 1.52
N PHE A 77 9.84 -0.47 1.17
CA PHE A 77 10.96 -1.39 0.96
C PHE A 77 11.50 -1.39 -0.47
N SER A 78 10.72 -0.92 -1.45
CA SER A 78 11.11 -0.91 -2.87
C SER A 78 12.37 -0.08 -3.16
N GLU A 79 12.73 0.85 -2.29
CA GLU A 79 14.00 1.60 -2.39
C GLU A 79 15.23 0.70 -2.24
N TYR A 80 15.11 -0.41 -1.52
CA TYR A 80 16.22 -1.34 -1.25
C TYR A 80 16.31 -2.50 -2.24
N CYS A 81 15.45 -2.53 -3.26
CA CYS A 81 15.50 -3.54 -4.31
C CYS A 81 16.62 -3.25 -5.33
N ASP A 82 17.15 -4.31 -5.96
CA ASP A 82 18.17 -4.19 -7.02
C ASP A 82 17.73 -3.24 -8.13
N VAL A 83 16.45 -3.31 -8.52
CA VAL A 83 15.78 -2.29 -9.32
C VAL A 83 15.00 -1.40 -8.38
N THR A 84 15.54 -0.23 -8.07
CA THR A 84 14.97 0.73 -7.13
C THR A 84 13.55 1.15 -7.52
N TYR A 85 12.66 1.24 -6.53
CA TYR A 85 11.24 1.61 -6.68
C TYR A 85 10.47 0.69 -7.64
N SER A 86 10.86 -0.59 -7.68
CA SER A 86 10.13 -1.63 -8.41
C SER A 86 9.51 -2.65 -7.46
N ALA A 87 8.42 -3.28 -7.92
CA ALA A 87 7.75 -4.37 -7.23
C ALA A 87 7.18 -5.32 -8.28
N GLU A 88 7.28 -6.62 -8.01
CA GLU A 88 6.69 -7.64 -8.86
C GLU A 88 5.17 -7.75 -8.57
N PRO A 89 4.31 -7.55 -9.58
CA PRO A 89 2.87 -7.62 -9.37
C PRO A 89 2.40 -9.08 -9.24
N VAL A 90 1.49 -9.34 -8.31
CA VAL A 90 0.90 -10.65 -8.06
C VAL A 90 -0.59 -10.62 -8.35
N GLU A 91 -1.08 -11.61 -9.12
CA GLU A 91 -2.52 -11.82 -9.32
C GLU A 91 -3.12 -12.59 -8.15
N VAL A 92 -4.15 -12.01 -7.53
CA VAL A 92 -4.94 -12.61 -6.46
C VAL A 92 -6.31 -12.96 -7.01
N ILE A 93 -6.67 -14.24 -6.95
CA ILE A 93 -7.98 -14.76 -7.35
C ILE A 93 -8.81 -15.00 -6.09
N GLN A 94 -9.93 -14.30 -5.98
CA GLN A 94 -10.84 -14.40 -4.85
C GLN A 94 -11.80 -15.60 -4.98
N HIS A 95 -12.49 -15.94 -3.89
CA HIS A 95 -13.43 -17.07 -3.86
C HIS A 95 -14.63 -16.91 -4.82
N ASP A 96 -14.98 -15.68 -5.19
CA ASP A 96 -16.04 -15.36 -6.15
C ASP A 96 -15.56 -15.38 -7.60
N GLY A 97 -14.27 -15.68 -7.84
CA GLY A 97 -13.63 -15.69 -9.14
C GLY A 97 -13.16 -14.32 -9.62
N SER A 98 -13.35 -13.25 -8.84
CA SER A 98 -12.77 -11.95 -9.16
C SER A 98 -11.23 -12.02 -9.10
N ARG A 99 -10.59 -11.21 -9.94
CA ARG A 99 -9.14 -11.16 -10.09
C ARG A 99 -8.64 -9.75 -9.88
N HIS A 100 -7.61 -9.63 -9.07
CA HIS A 100 -6.99 -8.35 -8.75
C HIS A 100 -5.48 -8.48 -8.83
N ILE A 101 -4.83 -7.43 -9.32
CA ILE A 101 -3.37 -7.33 -9.35
C ILE A 101 -2.95 -6.43 -8.19
N PHE A 102 -1.96 -6.88 -7.42
CA PHE A 102 -1.39 -6.14 -6.30
C PHE A 102 0.14 -6.07 -6.40
N PRO A 103 0.80 -5.05 -5.82
CA PRO A 103 0.22 -3.88 -5.17
C PRO A 103 -0.49 -2.97 -6.17
N ARG A 104 -1.42 -2.13 -5.70
CA ARG A 104 -2.22 -1.24 -6.58
C ARG A 104 -1.49 0.06 -6.88
N LEU A 105 -0.88 0.65 -5.86
CA LEU A 105 -0.12 1.91 -5.94
C LEU A 105 -0.88 3.00 -6.71
N GLU A 106 -2.19 3.08 -6.46
CA GLU A 106 -3.09 4.01 -7.12
C GLU A 106 -2.81 5.45 -6.65
N TYR A 107 -2.66 6.37 -7.60
CA TYR A 107 -2.54 7.80 -7.31
C TYR A 107 -3.91 8.44 -7.34
N ARG A 108 -4.18 9.30 -6.35
CA ARG A 108 -5.38 10.15 -6.33
C ARG A 108 -5.05 11.52 -6.87
N GLU A 109 -5.83 11.96 -7.84
CA GLU A 109 -5.74 13.31 -8.39
C GLU A 109 -6.86 14.18 -7.82
N GLU A 110 -6.50 15.39 -7.40
CA GLU A 110 -7.42 16.34 -6.79
C GLU A 110 -7.13 17.74 -7.30
N VAL A 111 -8.17 18.56 -7.38
CA VAL A 111 -8.07 19.95 -7.81
C VAL A 111 -8.39 20.89 -6.67
N VAL A 112 -7.48 21.82 -6.39
CA VAL A 112 -7.64 22.79 -5.29
C VAL A 112 -7.37 24.22 -5.77
N SER A 113 -8.25 25.13 -5.37
CA SER A 113 -8.12 26.56 -5.64
C SER A 113 -7.20 27.25 -4.63
N VAL A 114 -6.30 28.11 -5.11
CA VAL A 114 -5.42 28.93 -4.26
C VAL A 114 -6.22 29.86 -3.35
N ASP A 115 -7.32 30.43 -3.86
CA ASP A 115 -8.21 31.31 -3.08
C ASP A 115 -8.82 30.55 -1.90
N TYR A 116 -9.21 29.29 -2.12
CA TYR A 116 -9.76 28.44 -1.07
C TYR A 116 -8.74 28.18 0.04
N VAL A 117 -7.51 27.82 -0.34
CA VAL A 117 -6.40 27.58 0.60
C VAL A 117 -6.11 28.82 1.44
N ASN A 118 -5.96 29.97 0.77
CA ASN A 118 -5.68 31.24 1.44
C ASN A 118 -6.80 31.66 2.39
N ARG A 119 -8.08 31.50 1.98
CA ARG A 119 -9.22 31.80 2.83
C ARG A 119 -9.30 30.89 4.06
N LEU A 120 -8.99 29.60 3.89
CA LEU A 120 -9.06 28.62 4.98
C LEU A 120 -7.93 28.82 5.99
N LEU A 121 -6.71 29.11 5.52
CA LEU A 121 -5.53 29.25 6.36
C LEU A 121 -5.28 30.68 6.85
N GLY A 122 -5.97 31.68 6.30
CA GLY A 122 -5.73 33.10 6.61
C GLY A 122 -4.41 33.62 6.03
N THR A 123 -3.97 33.07 4.91
CA THR A 123 -2.69 33.37 4.26
C THR A 123 -2.87 34.14 2.96
N GLN A 124 -1.77 34.63 2.37
CA GLN A 124 -1.75 35.31 1.07
C GLN A 124 -0.67 34.71 0.17
N PHE A 125 -0.59 33.39 0.09
CA PHE A 125 0.37 32.71 -0.78
C PHE A 125 -0.03 32.86 -2.25
N SER A 126 0.97 33.08 -3.10
CA SER A 126 0.86 32.97 -4.55
C SER A 126 0.72 31.52 -4.99
N ALA A 127 0.22 31.30 -6.21
CA ALA A 127 0.12 29.96 -6.78
C ALA A 127 1.48 29.24 -6.82
N SER A 128 2.56 29.92 -7.20
CA SER A 128 3.89 29.31 -7.21
C SER A 128 4.37 28.86 -5.83
N GLU A 129 4.05 29.62 -4.78
CA GLU A 129 4.39 29.25 -3.40
C GLU A 129 3.60 28.02 -2.94
N VAL A 130 2.30 27.96 -3.24
CA VAL A 130 1.46 26.80 -2.88
C VAL A 130 1.95 25.54 -3.60
N VAL A 131 2.25 25.61 -4.91
CA VAL A 131 2.84 24.48 -5.65
C VAL A 131 4.16 24.03 -5.02
N ALA A 132 5.04 24.97 -4.69
CA ALA A 132 6.34 24.64 -4.10
C ALA A 132 6.19 23.97 -2.72
N LEU A 133 5.25 24.44 -1.89
CA LEU A 133 4.98 23.87 -0.58
C LEU A 133 4.36 22.47 -0.66
N LEU A 134 3.40 22.26 -1.56
CA LEU A 134 2.78 20.95 -1.76
C LEU A 134 3.78 19.91 -2.30
N ASN A 135 4.62 20.30 -3.27
CA ASN A 135 5.69 19.43 -3.76
C ASN A 135 6.70 19.06 -2.65
N ARG A 136 7.00 19.98 -1.72
CA ARG A 136 7.85 19.68 -0.55
C ARG A 136 7.22 18.68 0.42
N MET A 137 5.89 18.56 0.43
CA MET A 137 5.16 17.53 1.18
C MET A 137 5.10 16.18 0.47
N GLY A 138 5.72 16.04 -0.71
CA GLY A 138 5.66 14.83 -1.53
C GLY A 138 4.43 14.74 -2.44
N LEU A 139 3.64 15.82 -2.53
CA LEU A 139 2.48 15.90 -3.40
C LEU A 139 2.88 16.49 -4.75
N ILE A 140 2.91 15.66 -5.79
CA ILE A 140 3.19 16.12 -7.15
C ILE A 140 2.09 17.09 -7.58
N THR A 141 2.43 18.37 -7.66
CA THR A 141 1.47 19.45 -7.91
C THR A 141 1.88 20.28 -9.10
N THR A 142 0.93 20.58 -9.97
CA THR A 142 1.10 21.48 -11.11
C THR A 142 0.02 22.57 -11.09
N SER A 143 0.29 23.72 -11.71
CA SER A 143 -0.73 24.74 -11.93
C SER A 143 -1.63 24.32 -13.09
N ALA A 144 -2.94 24.24 -12.85
CA ALA A 144 -3.93 24.02 -13.89
C ALA A 144 -4.40 25.38 -14.43
N THR A 145 -4.26 25.57 -15.75
CA THR A 145 -4.86 26.72 -16.43
C THR A 145 -6.28 26.37 -16.83
N ASP A 146 -7.23 27.12 -16.29
CA ASP A 146 -8.66 26.96 -16.49
C ASP A 146 -9.07 27.35 -17.93
N ASN A 147 -9.58 26.38 -18.70
CA ASN A 147 -10.21 26.59 -20.01
C ASN A 147 -11.62 27.20 -19.85
N GLY A 148 -11.73 28.37 -19.19
CA GLY A 148 -12.95 29.19 -19.24
C GLY A 148 -13.53 29.72 -17.93
N ARG A 149 -12.90 29.49 -16.78
CA ARG A 149 -13.18 30.24 -15.55
C ARG A 149 -11.91 31.00 -15.10
N SER A 150 -12.11 32.14 -14.45
CA SER A 150 -11.10 33.18 -14.29
C SER A 150 -10.18 32.97 -13.09
N LYS A 151 -9.86 31.73 -12.70
CA LYS A 151 -9.08 31.45 -11.49
C LYS A 151 -8.08 30.29 -11.67
N PRO A 152 -6.87 30.39 -11.10
CA PRO A 152 -5.88 29.32 -11.19
C PRO A 152 -6.27 28.17 -10.27
N ASP A 153 -6.57 27.03 -10.89
CA ASP A 153 -6.72 25.75 -10.19
C ASP A 153 -5.35 25.04 -10.15
N MET A 154 -5.17 24.05 -9.29
CA MET A 154 -3.98 23.19 -9.26
C MET A 154 -4.38 21.74 -9.39
N GLU A 155 -3.70 21.01 -10.25
CA GLU A 155 -3.83 19.56 -10.35
C GLU A 155 -2.75 18.88 -9.51
N LEU A 156 -3.19 17.99 -8.63
CA LEU A 156 -2.32 17.02 -7.98
C LEU A 156 -2.18 15.82 -8.91
N GLY A 157 -1.09 15.73 -9.70
CA GLY A 157 -0.93 14.64 -10.67
C GLY A 157 0.27 14.76 -11.65
N LYS A 158 1.00 13.64 -11.77
CA LYS A 158 2.11 13.21 -12.68
C LYS A 158 3.20 14.17 -13.17
N LYS A 159 4.45 13.68 -13.05
CA LYS A 159 5.37 13.54 -14.20
C LYS A 159 5.32 12.08 -14.68
N SER A 160 5.04 11.87 -15.96
CA SER A 160 5.27 10.60 -16.64
C SER A 160 6.77 10.31 -16.68
N SER A 161 7.24 9.33 -15.91
CA SER A 161 8.54 8.71 -16.15
C SER A 161 8.39 7.20 -16.17
N GLY A 162 8.64 6.61 -17.34
CA GLY A 162 9.11 5.24 -17.46
C GLY A 162 8.04 4.16 -17.48
N SER A 163 7.52 3.88 -18.68
CA SER A 163 7.13 2.52 -19.05
C SER A 163 8.28 1.56 -18.73
N ALA A 164 8.04 0.59 -17.86
CA ALA A 164 8.84 -0.63 -17.78
C ALA A 164 7.88 -1.82 -17.61
N ILE A 165 7.12 -2.09 -18.67
CA ILE A 165 6.70 -3.45 -18.97
C ILE A 165 8.01 -4.20 -19.23
N CYS A 166 8.48 -5.00 -18.28
CA CYS A 166 9.42 -6.07 -18.57
C CYS A 166 8.66 -7.39 -18.46
N LYS A 167 8.29 -7.92 -19.62
CA LYS A 167 7.99 -9.33 -19.78
C LYS A 167 9.30 -10.11 -19.70
N SER A 168 9.32 -11.15 -18.88
CA SER A 168 10.09 -12.38 -19.14
C SER A 168 9.28 -13.55 -18.61
#